data_AF-W5WCS7-F1
#
_entry.id   AF-W5WCS7-F1
#
_cell.length_a   1.000
_cell.length_b   1.000
_cell.length_c   1.000
_cell.angle_alpha   90.00
_cell.angle_beta   90.00
_cell.angle_gamma   90.00
#
_symmetry.space_group_name_H-M   'P 1'
#
loop_
_entity.id
_entity.type
_entity.pdbx_description
1 polymer ?
#
loop_
_entity_poly.entity_id
_entity_poly.type
_entity_poly.pdbx_seq_one_letter_code
_entity_poly.pdbx_strand_id
1 'polypeptide(L)' 'MAVGTVKWFKPGKGYGVIKQEDGNEVLVNSETPLRDGARVSFELVDNQGMQVASNVQPA' A
#
# COMPACT_ATOMS: atom_id res chain seq x y z
N MET A 1 -12.68 -1.35 -0.87
CA MET A 1 -11.54 -1.90 -0.11
C MET A 1 -10.86 -2.95 -0.97
N ALA A 2 -9.55 -2.80 -1.17
CA ALA A 2 -8.68 -3.73 -1.88
C ALA A 2 -7.75 -4.44 -0.88
N VAL A 3 -7.20 -5.58 -1.28
CA VAL A 3 -6.26 -6.37 -0.48
C VAL A 3 -5.00 -6.61 -1.30
N GLY A 4 -3.86 -6.65 -0.63
CA GLY A 4 -2.58 -6.89 -1.28
C GLY A 4 -1.48 -7.25 -0.30
N THR A 5 -0.28 -7.45 -0.84
CA THR A 5 0.93 -7.77 -0.08
C THR A 5 1.93 -6.64 -0.22
N VAL A 6 2.48 -6.16 0.89
CA VAL A 6 3.52 -5.14 0.89
C VAL A 6 4.75 -5.70 0.17
N LYS A 7 5.07 -5.16 -1.01
CA LYS A 7 6.25 -5.59 -1.77
C LYS A 7 7.52 -5.05 -1.14
N TRP A 8 7.48 -3.78 -0.74
CA TRP A 8 8.51 -3.15 0.08
C TRP A 8 7.95 -1.89 0.74
N PHE A 9 8.52 -1.51 1.89
CA PHE A 9 8.23 -0.24 2.55
C PHE A 9 9.51 0.45 3.04
N LYS A 10 9.59 1.77 2.90
CA LYS A 10 10.72 2.59 3.37
C LYS A 10 10.28 3.43 4.57
N PRO A 11 10.45 2.93 5.81
CA PRO A 11 9.94 3.62 7.01
C PRO A 11 10.55 5.01 7.21
N GLY A 12 11.82 5.21 6.88
CA GLY A 12 12.45 6.53 6.95
C GLY A 12 11.90 7.56 5.95
N LYS A 13 11.11 7.14 4.96
CA LYS A 13 10.48 8.03 3.98
C LYS A 13 8.95 7.98 3.99
N GLY A 14 8.33 7.08 4.75
CA GLY A 14 6.87 6.94 4.87
C GLY A 14 6.16 6.40 3.62
N TYR A 15 6.87 5.81 2.66
CA TYR A 15 6.24 5.26 1.45
C TYR A 15 6.70 3.85 1.11
N GLY A 16 5.87 3.16 0.33
CA GLY A 16 6.11 1.80 -0.12
C GLY A 16 5.35 1.46 -1.40
N VAL A 17 5.35 0.17 -1.72
CA VAL A 17 4.53 -0.41 -2.78
C VAL A 17 3.79 -1.63 -2.22
N ILE A 18 2.51 -1.72 -2.55
CA ILE A 18 1.69 -2.90 -2.28
C ILE A 18 1.36 -3.56 -3.62
N LYS A 19 1.56 -4.87 -3.70
CA LYS A 19 1.15 -5.69 -4.83
C LYS A 19 -0.26 -6.22 -4.57
N GLN A 20 -1.21 -5.86 -5.43
CA GLN A 20 -2.58 -6.34 -5.41
C GLN A 20 -2.67 -7.81 -5.87
N GLU A 21 -3.77 -8.47 -5.54
CA GLU A 21 -4.01 -9.86 -5.95
C GLU A 21 -4.20 -10.02 -7.46
N ASP A 22 -4.75 -9.00 -8.12
CA ASP A 22 -4.86 -8.91 -9.58
C ASP A 22 -3.50 -8.67 -10.28
N GLY A 23 -2.43 -8.48 -9.50
CA GLY A 23 -1.06 -8.32 -10.00
C GLY A 23 -0.62 -6.86 -10.18
N ASN A 24 -1.54 -5.89 -10.07
CA ASN A 24 -1.19 -4.47 -10.13
C ASN A 24 -0.38 -4.04 -8.89
N GLU A 25 0.42 -3.00 -9.07
CA GLU A 25 1.23 -2.41 -8.02
C GLU A 25 0.71 -1.01 -7.71
N VAL A 26 0.47 -0.74 -6.43
CA VAL A 26 -0.03 0.55 -5.96
C VAL A 26 0.98 1.16 -5.00
N LEU A 27 1.19 2.48 -5.14
CA LEU A 27 2.00 3.24 -4.21
C LEU A 27 1.23 3.44 -2.91
N VAL A 28 1.91 3.27 -1.78
CA VAL A 28 1.34 3.53 -0.46
C VAL A 28 2.15 4.63 0.23
N ASN A 29 1.44 5.56 0.87
CA ASN A 29 2.02 6.48 1.84
C ASN A 29 1.39 6.17 3.21
N SER A 30 2.22 5.91 4.20
CA SER A 30 1.78 5.56 5.55
C SER A 30 2.71 6.17 6.58
N GLU A 31 2.13 6.82 7.58
CA GLU A 31 2.86 7.28 8.77
C GLU A 31 3.30 6.10 9.64
N THR A 32 2.57 4.98 9.56
CA THR A 32 2.93 3.75 10.27
C THR A 32 3.81 2.85 9.39
N PRO A 33 4.88 2.26 9.96
CA PRO A 33 5.76 1.37 9.23
C PRO A 33 5.06 0.06 8.85
N LEU A 34 5.04 -0.25 7.55
CA LEU A 34 4.56 -1.52 7.04
C LEU A 34 5.71 -2.52 6.94
N ARG A 35 5.43 -3.80 7.20
CA ARG A 35 6.42 -4.89 7.05
C ARG A 35 6.38 -5.42 5.63
N ASP A 36 7.56 -5.63 5.04
CA ASP A 36 7.69 -6.30 3.75
C ASP A 36 7.10 -7.72 3.82
N GLY A 37 6.34 -8.11 2.81
CA GLY A 37 5.62 -9.39 2.75
C GLY A 37 4.34 -9.45 3.60
N ALA A 38 3.98 -8.40 4.35
CA ALA A 38 2.73 -8.39 5.10
C ALA A 38 1.52 -8.25 4.20
N ARG A 39 0.43 -8.96 4.54
CA ARG A 39 -0.86 -8.80 3.89
C ARG A 39 -1.62 -7.65 4.53
N VAL A 40 -2.17 -6.76 3.70
CA VAL A 40 -2.83 -5.53 4.14
C VAL A 40 -4.09 -5.28 3.32
N SER A 41 -5.07 -4.65 3.97
CA SER A 41 -6.26 -4.09 3.34
C SER A 41 -6.12 -2.58 3.24
N PHE A 42 -6.64 -1.99 2.17
CA PHE A 42 -6.50 -0.56 1.90
C PHE A 42 -7.60 -0.06 0.96
N GLU A 43 -7.69 1.25 0.82
CA GLU A 43 -8.61 1.93 -0.08
C GLU A 43 -7.81 2.57 -1.22
N LEU A 44 -8.28 2.36 -2.46
CA LEU A 44 -7.71 3.02 -3.63
C LEU A 44 -8.33 4.41 -3.75
N VAL A 45 -7.47 5.42 -3.71
CA VAL A 45 -7.84 6.83 -3.90
C VAL A 45 -7.08 7.39 -5.09
N ASP A 46 -7.76 8.21 -5.89
CA ASP A 46 -7.11 8.97 -6.95
C ASP A 46 -6.33 10.14 -6.34
N ASN A 47 -5.07 10.26 -6.71
CA ASN A 47 -4.23 11.39 -6.39
C ASN A 47 -3.59 11.92 -7.67
N GLN A 48 -4.23 12.93 -8.26
CA GLN A 48 -3.78 13.59 -9.50
C GLN A 48 -3.66 12.60 -10.68
N GLY A 49 -4.62 11.69 -10.81
CA GLY A 49 -4.65 10.70 -11.89
C GLY A 49 -3.79 9.45 -11.64
N MET A 50 -3.17 9.34 -10.46
CA MET A 50 -2.49 8.12 -10.01
C MET A 50 -3.28 7.49 -8.86
N GLN A 51 -3.56 6.19 -8.95
CA GLN A 51 -4.15 5.46 -7.84
C GLN A 51 -3.10 5.20 -6.75
N VAL A 52 -3.43 5.56 -5.51
CA VAL A 52 -2.61 5.31 -4.33
C VAL A 52 -3.43 4.61 -3.25
N ALA A 53 -2.75 3.85 -2.39
CA ALA A 53 -3.36 3.17 -1.26
C ALA A 53 -3.43 4.11 -0.04
N SER A 54 -4.64 4.25 0.51
CA SER A 54 -4.94 4.96 1.76
C SER A 54 -5.61 4.04 2.77
N ASN A 55 -5.66 4.49 4.03
CA ASN A 55 -6.32 3.79 5.13
C ASN A 55 -5.83 2.33 5.26
N VAL A 56 -4.51 2.15 5.22
CA VAL A 56 -3.89 0.82 5.20
C VAL A 56 -3.97 0.17 6.58
N GLN A 57 -4.49 -1.05 6.62
CA GLN A 57 -4.66 -1.83 7.84
C GLN A 57 -4.11 -3.25 7.64
N PRO A 58 -3.65 -3.93 8.71
CA PRO A 58 -3.38 -5.35 8.66
C PRO A 58 -4.64 -6.11 8.21
N ALA A 59 -4.49 -7.00 7.22
CA ALA A 59 -5.58 -7.86 6.74
C ALA A 59 -5.71 -9.15 7.56
#